data_AF-A0A4Q9FLH2-F1
#
_entry.id   AF-A0A4Q9FLH2-F1
#
_cell.length_a   1.000
_cell.length_b   1.000
_cell.length_c   1.000
_cell.angle_alpha   90.00
_cell.angle_beta   90.00
_cell.angle_gamma   90.00
#
_symmetry.space_group_name_H-M   'P 1'
#
loop_
_entity.id
_entity.type
_entity.pdbx_description
1 polymer ?
#
loop_
_entity_poly.entity_id
_entity_poly.type
_entity_poly.pdbx_seq_one_letter_code
_entity_poly.pdbx_strand_id
1 'polypeptide(L)'
;MFDELKQHSADNLGQGTDENLILQLEAVLDIKIPDQFRVYLLEVGYAEIFGDEIYSIYEVPDLIPCNGLHWMNKDNPHISRGFLEFFSNDIDGTFYINCSTGQV
;
A
#
# COMPACT_ATOMS: atom_id res chain seq x y z
N MET A 1 18.02 -0.95 -0.05
CA MET A 1 17.03 -2.07 0.02
C MET A 1 16.00 -2.00 -1.10
N PHE A 2 15.63 -0.81 -1.57
CA PHE A 2 14.68 -0.64 -2.69
C PHE A 2 15.34 -0.10 -3.97
N ASP A 3 16.64 -0.29 -4.16
CA ASP A 3 17.39 0.41 -5.21
C ASP A 3 16.90 0.07 -6.63
N GLU A 4 16.57 -1.20 -6.89
CA GLU A 4 15.98 -1.63 -8.17
C GLU A 4 14.59 -1.03 -8.40
N LEU A 5 13.74 -1.02 -7.37
CA LEU A 5 12.40 -0.42 -7.44
C LEU A 5 12.47 1.09 -7.68
N LYS A 6 13.38 1.78 -6.98
CA LYS A 6 13.63 3.22 -7.11
C LYS A 6 14.16 3.56 -8.50
N GLN A 7 15.04 2.73 -9.06
CA GLN A 7 15.55 2.89 -10.41
C GLN A 7 14.45 2.68 -11.46
N HIS A 8 13.61 1.65 -11.26
CA HIS A 8 12.49 1.37 -12.16
C HIS A 8 11.45 2.51 -12.14
N SER A 9 11.14 3.03 -10.95
CA SER A 9 10.10 4.04 -10.74
C SER A 9 10.64 5.46 -10.74
N ALA A 10 11.80 5.71 -11.36
CA ALA A 10 12.56 6.95 -11.16
C ALA A 10 11.76 8.23 -11.45
N ASP A 11 10.82 8.17 -12.41
CA ASP A 11 9.97 9.30 -12.78
C ASP A 11 8.74 9.46 -11.86
N ASN A 12 8.33 8.38 -11.18
CA ASN A 12 7.12 8.27 -10.36
C ASN A 12 7.46 7.63 -8.99
N LEU A 13 8.30 8.32 -8.21
CA LEU A 13 8.75 7.85 -6.90
C LEU A 13 8.30 8.82 -5.79
N GLY A 14 7.73 8.26 -4.72
CA GLY A 14 7.38 8.97 -3.51
C GLY A 14 8.60 9.34 -2.66
N GLN A 15 8.34 9.97 -1.51
CA GLN A 15 9.36 10.38 -0.55
C GLN A 15 9.21 9.72 0.82
N GLY A 16 8.43 8.64 0.88
CA GLY A 16 8.00 8.02 2.12
C GLY A 16 6.74 8.65 2.69
N THR A 17 6.12 7.93 3.62
CA THR A 17 4.89 8.28 4.30
C THR A 17 5.18 8.53 5.78
N ASP A 18 4.51 9.53 6.38
CA ASP A 18 4.60 9.78 7.82
C ASP A 18 4.06 8.59 8.62
N GLU A 19 4.81 8.15 9.63
CA GLU A 19 4.45 7.04 10.52
C GLU A 19 3.07 7.24 11.17
N ASN A 20 2.68 8.47 11.50
CA ASN A 20 1.35 8.75 12.07
C ASN A 20 0.23 8.43 11.08
N LEU A 21 0.46 8.64 9.77
CA LEU A 21 -0.53 8.33 8.75
C LEU A 21 -0.68 6.80 8.57
N ILE A 22 0.42 6.06 8.67
CA ILE A 22 0.42 4.58 8.70
C ILE A 22 -0.38 4.09 9.91
N LEU A 23 -0.16 4.67 11.09
CA LEU A 23 -0.91 4.32 12.30
C LEU A 23 -2.40 4.66 12.21
N GLN A 24 -2.75 5.78 11.56
CA GLN A 24 -4.15 6.12 11.29
C GLN A 24 -4.80 5.11 10.35
N LEU A 25 -4.11 4.70 9.29
CA LEU A 25 -4.59 3.69 8.36
C LEU A 25 -4.86 2.36 9.06
N GLU A 26 -3.91 1.88 9.87
CA GLU A 26 -4.07 0.66 10.68
C GLU A 26 -5.31 0.73 11.59
N ALA A 27 -5.53 1.88 12.24
CA ALA A 27 -6.66 2.07 13.13
C ALA A 27 -8.00 2.12 12.40
N VAL A 28 -8.06 2.74 11.22
CA VAL A 28 -9.29 2.86 10.42
C VAL A 28 -9.67 1.53 9.77
N LEU A 29 -8.68 0.77 9.29
CA LEU A 29 -8.91 -0.52 8.63
C LEU A 29 -8.93 -1.71 9.61
N ASP A 30 -8.63 -1.50 10.90
CA ASP A 30 -8.51 -2.52 11.94
C ASP A 30 -7.53 -3.65 11.57
N ILE A 31 -6.34 -3.27 11.10
CA ILE A 31 -5.27 -4.19 10.70
C ILE A 31 -3.92 -3.81 11.32
N LYS A 32 -2.91 -4.67 11.09
CA LYS A 32 -1.50 -4.31 11.25
C LYS A 32 -0.77 -4.46 9.93
N ILE A 33 -0.03 -3.42 9.56
CA ILE A 33 0.80 -3.42 8.36
C ILE A 33 2.07 -4.22 8.67
N PRO A 34 2.40 -5.26 7.87
CA PRO A 34 3.60 -6.04 8.08
C PRO A 34 4.88 -5.21 7.99
N ASP A 35 5.88 -5.55 8.81
CA ASP A 35 7.11 -4.77 8.96
C ASP A 35 7.79 -4.42 7.63
N GLN A 36 7.90 -5.37 6.71
CA GLN A 36 8.54 -5.12 5.42
C GLN A 36 7.77 -4.10 4.56
N PHE A 37 6.44 -4.19 4.55
CA PHE A 37 5.61 -3.24 3.81
C PHE A 37 5.58 -1.87 4.50
N ARG A 38 5.62 -1.84 5.84
CA ARG A 38 5.80 -0.62 6.61
C ARG A 38 7.12 0.09 6.27
N VAL A 39 8.22 -0.65 6.15
CA VAL A 39 9.51 -0.06 5.73
C VAL A 39 9.42 0.51 4.31
N TYR A 40 8.73 -0.17 3.39
CA TYR A 40 8.44 0.40 2.07
C TYR A 40 7.66 1.71 2.16
N LEU A 41 6.58 1.76 2.95
CA LEU A 41 5.78 2.98 3.12
C LEU A 41 6.61 4.12 3.71
N LEU A 42 7.43 3.84 4.73
CA LEU A 42 8.28 4.85 5.37
C LEU A 42 9.39 5.39 4.46
N GLU A 43 10.02 4.55 3.64
CA GLU A 43 11.19 4.94 2.83
C GLU A 43 10.86 5.35 1.39
N VAL A 44 9.74 4.88 0.86
CA VAL A 44 9.34 5.04 -0.54
C VAL A 44 7.95 5.67 -0.61
N GLY A 45 6.97 5.09 0.07
CA GLY A 45 5.60 5.61 0.17
C GLY A 45 4.77 5.49 -1.11
N TYR A 46 5.39 5.60 -2.28
CA TYR A 46 4.77 5.44 -3.60
C TYR A 46 5.81 5.01 -4.62
N ALA A 47 5.46 4.05 -5.48
CA ALA A 47 6.25 3.59 -6.61
C ALA A 47 5.32 2.91 -7.63
N GLU A 48 5.82 2.71 -8.85
CA GLU A 48 5.06 2.05 -9.92
C GLU A 48 5.82 0.88 -10.53
N ILE A 49 5.09 -0.19 -10.84
CA ILE A 49 5.58 -1.33 -11.61
C ILE A 49 4.86 -1.30 -12.96
N PHE A 50 5.62 -1.09 -14.03
CA PHE A 50 5.10 -0.91 -15.40
C PHE A 50 3.97 0.13 -15.57
N GLY A 51 3.92 1.15 -14.71
CA GLY A 51 2.90 2.20 -14.71
C GLY A 51 1.70 1.91 -13.80
N ASP A 52 1.66 0.75 -13.15
CA ASP A 52 0.66 0.42 -12.13
C ASP A 52 1.19 0.78 -10.73
N GLU A 53 0.38 1.49 -9.94
CA GLU A 53 0.74 1.97 -8.61
C GLU A 53 0.81 0.81 -7.60
N ILE A 54 1.94 0.70 -6.88
CA ILE A 54 1.95 0.06 -5.56
C ILE A 54 1.28 1.03 -4.60
N TYR A 55 0.11 0.66 -4.08
CA TYR A 55 -0.80 1.58 -3.42
C TYR A 55 -0.14 2.33 -2.26
N SER A 56 -0.25 3.65 -2.32
CA SER A 56 0.25 4.57 -1.31
C SER A 56 -0.81 4.95 -0.28
N ILE A 57 -0.46 5.78 0.70
CA ILE A 57 -1.43 6.42 1.60
C ILE A 57 -1.52 7.91 1.24
N TYR A 58 -2.59 8.29 0.53
CA TYR A 58 -2.88 9.67 0.17
C TYR A 58 -3.44 10.46 1.35
N GLU A 59 -4.57 10.00 1.89
CA GLU A 59 -5.23 10.57 3.07
C GLU A 59 -5.96 9.47 3.86
N VAL A 60 -6.20 9.72 5.15
CA VAL A 60 -6.96 8.79 6.00
C VAL A 60 -7.99 9.57 6.82
N PRO A 61 -9.30 9.38 6.58
CA PRO A 61 -9.88 8.62 5.47
C PRO A 61 -9.76 9.36 4.13
N ASP A 62 -9.60 8.61 3.04
CA ASP A 62 -9.81 9.15 1.69
C ASP A 62 -11.25 9.62 1.49
N LEU A 63 -11.37 10.85 0.99
CA LEU A 63 -12.61 11.54 0.69
C LEU A 63 -13.00 11.41 -0.79
N ILE A 64 -12.03 11.15 -1.67
CA ILE A 64 -12.23 10.97 -3.11
C ILE A 64 -11.72 9.60 -3.59
N PRO A 65 -12.30 9.05 -4.68
CA PRO A 65 -11.79 7.82 -5.28
C PRO A 65 -10.33 7.94 -5.74
N CYS A 66 -9.50 6.98 -5.32
CA CYS A 66 -8.07 6.89 -5.65
C CYS A 66 -7.59 5.43 -5.57
N ASN A 67 -6.36 5.17 -6.02
CA ASN A 67 -5.68 3.88 -5.84
C ASN A 67 -4.89 3.83 -4.52
N GLY A 68 -5.44 4.46 -3.47
CA GLY A 68 -4.84 4.52 -2.14
C GLY A 68 -5.22 3.30 -1.28
N LEU A 69 -4.34 2.96 -0.33
CA LEU A 69 -4.55 1.81 0.57
C LEU A 69 -5.88 1.89 1.33
N HIS A 70 -6.29 3.06 1.82
CA HIS A 70 -7.58 3.18 2.51
C HIS A 70 -8.74 3.01 1.52
N TRP A 71 -8.77 3.76 0.41
CA TRP A 71 -9.85 3.67 -0.57
C TRP A 71 -10.07 2.25 -1.11
N MET A 72 -8.97 1.56 -1.44
CA MET A 72 -9.03 0.20 -2.01
C MET A 72 -9.41 -0.88 -0.99
N ASN A 73 -9.32 -0.59 0.31
CA ASN A 73 -9.56 -1.58 1.37
C ASN A 73 -10.74 -1.29 2.28
N LYS A 74 -11.26 -0.06 2.36
CA LYS A 74 -12.32 0.33 3.31
C LYS A 74 -13.60 -0.50 3.20
N ASP A 75 -13.93 -0.97 2.00
CA ASP A 75 -15.11 -1.81 1.71
C ASP A 75 -14.70 -3.21 1.18
N ASN A 76 -13.41 -3.56 1.26
CA ASN A 76 -12.90 -4.81 0.71
C ASN A 76 -13.18 -5.97 1.67
N PRO A 77 -13.94 -7.01 1.27
CA PRO A 77 -14.29 -8.13 2.16
C PRO A 77 -13.06 -8.92 2.64
N HIS A 78 -11.93 -8.83 1.94
CA HIS A 78 -10.69 -9.52 2.30
C HIS A 78 -9.99 -8.89 3.51
N ILE A 79 -10.21 -7.59 3.78
CA ILE A 79 -9.58 -6.89 4.91
C ILE A 79 -10.00 -7.51 6.25
N SER A 80 -11.28 -7.90 6.37
CA SER A 80 -11.84 -8.58 7.55
C SER A 80 -11.22 -9.95 7.82
N ARG A 81 -10.50 -10.52 6.85
CA ARG A 81 -9.77 -11.78 6.93
C ARG A 81 -8.27 -11.58 7.11
N GLY A 82 -7.82 -10.34 7.29
CA GLY A 82 -6.41 -9.97 7.46
C GLY A 82 -5.62 -9.91 6.15
N PHE A 83 -6.28 -9.62 5.02
CA PHE A 83 -5.61 -9.45 3.73
C PHE A 83 -5.76 -8.02 3.23
N LEU A 84 -4.64 -7.33 3.06
CA LEU A 84 -4.56 -5.95 2.59
C LEU A 84 -4.24 -5.94 1.09
N GLU A 85 -5.15 -5.39 0.28
CA GLU A 85 -4.88 -5.12 -1.13
C GLU A 85 -3.84 -3.99 -1.25
N PHE A 86 -2.78 -4.21 -2.03
CA PHE A 86 -1.69 -3.24 -2.13
C PHE A 86 -1.21 -2.99 -3.57
N PHE A 87 -1.69 -3.77 -4.53
CA PHE A 87 -1.32 -3.66 -5.94
C PHE A 87 -2.35 -4.39 -6.78
N SER A 88 -2.66 -3.85 -7.96
CA SER A 88 -3.47 -4.55 -8.96
C SER A 88 -3.01 -4.12 -10.35
N ASN A 89 -3.04 -5.05 -11.29
CA ASN A 89 -2.80 -4.78 -12.71
C ASN A 89 -3.75 -5.60 -13.59
N ASP A 90 -3.76 -5.30 -14.89
CA ASP A 90 -4.66 -5.95 -15.85
C ASP A 90 -4.21 -7.38 -16.25
N ILE A 91 -2.95 -7.75 -15.98
CA ILE A 91 -2.34 -8.99 -16.48
C ILE A 91 -2.43 -10.13 -15.45
N ASP A 92 -2.00 -9.84 -14.23
CA ASP A 92 -1.87 -10.77 -13.12
C ASP A 92 -3.01 -10.61 -12.09
N GLY A 93 -3.78 -9.53 -12.18
CA GLY A 93 -4.93 -9.25 -11.32
C GLY A 93 -4.53 -8.53 -10.04
N THR A 94 -5.27 -8.83 -8.97
CA THR A 94 -5.18 -8.11 -7.70
C THR A 94 -4.38 -8.89 -6.67
N PHE A 95 -3.45 -8.20 -6.02
CA PHE A 95 -2.51 -8.77 -5.05
C PHE A 95 -2.81 -8.30 -3.63
N TYR A 96 -2.69 -9.23 -2.69
CA TYR A 96 -2.98 -9.01 -1.28
C TYR A 96 -1.78 -9.40 -0.42
N ILE A 97 -1.50 -8.63 0.63
CA ILE A 97 -0.57 -9.02 1.67
C ILE A 97 -1.38 -9.60 2.84
N ASN A 98 -0.99 -10.77 3.33
CA ASN A 98 -1.48 -11.28 4.61
C ASN A 98 -0.86 -10.49 5.77
N CYS A 99 -1.66 -9.71 6.48
CA CYS A 99 -1.24 -8.85 7.58
C CYS A 99 -0.58 -9.60 8.75
N SER A 100 -0.84 -10.90 8.90
CA SER A 100 -0.25 -11.71 9.98
C SER A 100 1.11 -12.31 9.62
N THR A 101 1.40 -12.54 8.33
CA THR A 101 2.63 -13.21 7.88
C THR A 101 3.53 -12.34 7.01
N GLY A 102 3.01 -11.26 6.44
CA GLY A 102 3.70 -10.42 5.45
C GLY A 102 3.85 -11.06 4.07
N GLN A 103 3.22 -12.21 3.83
CA GLN A 103 3.30 -12.91 2.54
C GLN A 103 2.27 -12.36 1.54
N VAL A 104 2.65 -12.34 0.26
CA VAL A 104 1.80 -12.02 -0.90
C VAL A 104 1.30 -13.31 -1.53
#